data_AF-B0STJ2-F1
#
_entry.id   AF-B0STJ2-F1
#
_cell.length_a   1.000
_cell.length_b   1.000
_cell.length_c   1.000
_cell.angle_alpha   90.00
_cell.angle_beta   90.00
_cell.angle_gamma   90.00
#
_symmetry.space_group_name_H-M   'P 1'
#
loop_
_entity.id
_entity.type
_entity.pdbx_description
1 polymer ?
#
loop_
_entity_poly.entity_id
_entity_poly.type
_entity_poly.pdbx_seq_one_letter_code
_entity_poly.pdbx_strand_id
1 'polypeptide(L)'
;MSELSTKADQLKRQADLLGLTREAVFTDEQAKEVLQGKITDGYLVKVKIDLDSLNGMVLILVSSIRKHIMELYAVVGTSPTFRRIRTFADHVQISTDLGDIGKTGGYDPAISENIGRAVHRAFTKEKLEELLPLWQKKDPSHITEILENPILLATKGRNIKLQAEVDKISTAKFRYENPMKGVILPIPKPEDEAPSAQDASVPSISTEPPKGEGSPLERQIAQFRVGFPKELNMKTVISPINGVEFDNLMEGMEILFRVPTETPEGMANAQILNLIDEEGKIKKEPVVGKFLGIASNKTEYHIFAEGPNQYLLHSIEEHPVKVAIPKPAAMAGAGNKVGAGPAQKKKTGAGQPQETKSSGTNLFMLMGAFITIVIFGVLIFVMVIL
;
A
#
# COMPACT_ATOMS: atom_id res chain seq x y z
N MET A 1 -12.83 33.90 15.50
CA MET A 1 -12.77 32.43 15.58
C MET A 1 -13.11 31.74 14.26
N SER A 2 -14.13 32.18 13.50
CA SER A 2 -14.53 31.56 12.21
C SER A 2 -13.57 31.78 11.01
N GLU A 3 -12.68 32.78 11.05
CA GLU A 3 -11.74 33.07 9.96
C GLU A 3 -10.42 32.28 10.05
N LEU A 4 -10.04 31.87 11.28
CA LEU A 4 -8.86 31.05 11.51
C LEU A 4 -9.11 29.59 11.15
N SER A 5 -10.33 29.09 11.40
CA SER A 5 -10.75 27.75 10.95
C SER A 5 -10.79 27.67 9.43
N THR A 6 -11.32 28.69 8.74
CA THR A 6 -11.35 28.71 7.26
C THR A 6 -9.96 28.80 6.63
N LYS A 7 -9.02 29.56 7.22
CA LYS A 7 -7.62 29.55 6.75
C LYS A 7 -6.91 28.22 6.99
N ALA A 8 -7.12 27.59 8.15
CA ALA A 8 -6.57 26.27 8.44
C ALA A 8 -7.12 25.20 7.48
N ASP A 9 -8.42 25.24 7.19
CA ASP A 9 -9.07 24.32 6.24
C ASP A 9 -8.58 24.55 4.80
N GLN A 10 -8.37 25.80 4.39
CA GLN A 10 -7.77 26.13 3.10
C GLN A 10 -6.32 25.63 3.00
N LEU A 11 -5.52 25.80 4.04
CA LEU A 11 -4.14 25.30 4.09
C LEU A 11 -4.11 23.77 4.05
N LYS A 12 -5.01 23.10 4.78
CA LYS A 12 -5.15 21.64 4.74
C LYS A 12 -5.52 21.16 3.35
N ARG A 13 -6.53 21.78 2.71
CA ARG A 13 -6.93 21.46 1.33
C ARG A 13 -5.78 21.67 0.35
N GLN A 14 -5.00 22.75 0.49
CA GLN A 14 -3.83 22.98 -0.34
C GLN A 14 -2.74 21.93 -0.12
N ALA A 15 -2.48 21.54 1.13
CA ALA A 15 -1.52 20.49 1.45
C ALA A 15 -1.94 19.12 0.87
N ASP A 16 -3.21 18.75 1.02
CA ASP A 16 -3.77 17.50 0.47
C ASP A 16 -3.68 17.48 -1.06
N LEU A 17 -4.09 18.57 -1.72
CA LEU A 17 -4.00 18.70 -3.17
C LEU A 17 -2.55 18.68 -3.66
N LEU A 18 -1.62 19.28 -2.93
CA LEU A 18 -0.19 19.27 -3.26
C LEU A 18 0.41 17.87 -3.11
N GLY A 19 0.03 17.13 -2.06
CA GLY A 19 0.40 15.72 -1.90
C GLY A 19 -0.06 14.88 -3.09
N LEU A 20 -1.35 14.95 -3.44
CA LEU A 20 -1.90 14.25 -4.59
C LEU A 20 -1.17 14.66 -5.89
N THR A 21 -0.98 15.95 -6.12
CA THR A 21 -0.35 16.44 -7.36
C THR A 21 1.07 15.91 -7.54
N ARG A 22 1.86 15.79 -6.45
CA ARG A 22 3.23 15.27 -6.50
C ARG A 22 3.32 13.84 -7.03
N GLU A 23 2.31 13.02 -6.78
CA GLU A 23 2.24 11.66 -7.33
C GLU A 23 2.04 11.65 -8.85
N ALA A 24 1.49 12.72 -9.43
CA ALA A 24 1.20 12.82 -10.86
C ALA A 24 2.31 13.50 -11.68
N VAL A 25 3.24 14.22 -11.05
CA VAL A 25 4.25 15.07 -11.73
C VAL A 25 5.70 14.75 -11.30
N PHE A 26 6.70 15.26 -12.01
CA PHE A 26 8.12 15.01 -11.68
C PHE A 26 8.75 16.09 -10.79
N THR A 27 8.27 17.34 -10.86
CA THR A 27 8.88 18.47 -10.14
C THR A 27 7.87 19.29 -9.35
N ASP A 28 8.36 20.04 -8.37
CA ASP A 28 7.55 20.93 -7.54
C ASP A 28 7.00 22.13 -8.34
N GLU A 29 7.72 22.58 -9.37
CA GLU A 29 7.27 23.61 -10.30
C GLU A 29 6.05 23.14 -11.08
N GLN A 30 6.11 21.92 -11.63
CA GLN A 30 4.96 21.31 -12.31
C GLN A 30 3.79 21.14 -11.36
N ALA A 31 4.04 20.74 -10.11
CA ALA A 31 2.98 20.60 -9.11
C ALA A 31 2.27 21.94 -8.85
N LYS A 32 3.03 23.03 -8.72
CA LYS A 32 2.47 24.39 -8.58
C LYS A 32 1.66 24.80 -9.81
N GLU A 33 2.13 24.51 -11.01
CA GLU A 33 1.42 24.85 -12.25
C GLU A 33 0.09 24.09 -12.40
N VAL A 34 0.06 22.81 -12.02
CA VAL A 34 -1.17 22.00 -11.99
C VAL A 34 -2.18 22.58 -10.98
N LEU A 35 -1.72 22.89 -9.77
CA LEU A 35 -2.58 23.46 -8.71
C LEU A 35 -3.14 24.83 -9.11
N GLN A 36 -2.34 25.63 -9.82
CA GLN A 36 -2.77 26.92 -10.39
C GLN A 36 -3.68 26.77 -11.61
N GLY A 37 -3.89 25.54 -12.11
CA GLY A 37 -4.69 25.27 -13.30
C GLY A 37 -4.05 25.72 -14.61
N LYS A 38 -2.75 26.05 -14.59
CA LYS A 38 -1.99 26.47 -15.79
C LYS A 38 -1.78 25.29 -16.74
N ILE A 39 -1.57 24.11 -16.17
CA ILE A 39 -1.46 22.85 -16.91
C ILE A 39 -2.44 21.83 -16.35
N THR A 40 -2.89 20.94 -17.23
CA THR A 40 -3.69 19.77 -16.90
C THR A 40 -2.79 18.55 -17.02
N ASP A 41 -2.69 17.79 -15.94
CA ASP A 41 -1.71 16.71 -15.73
C ASP A 41 -2.24 15.31 -16.02
N GLY A 42 -3.50 15.18 -16.43
CA GLY A 42 -4.05 13.87 -16.72
C GLY A 42 -5.24 13.83 -17.65
N TYR A 43 -5.61 12.59 -17.94
CA TYR A 43 -6.78 12.21 -18.70
C TYR A 43 -7.68 11.32 -17.86
N LEU A 44 -8.99 11.54 -17.96
CA LEU A 44 -10.00 10.63 -17.44
C LEU A 44 -10.63 9.89 -18.61
N VAL A 45 -10.36 8.59 -18.68
CA VAL A 45 -11.01 7.70 -19.64
C VAL A 45 -12.27 7.14 -19.00
N LYS A 46 -13.42 7.38 -19.66
CA LYS A 46 -14.75 6.97 -19.23
C LYS A 46 -15.22 5.87 -20.18
N VAL A 47 -15.30 4.63 -19.72
CA VAL A 47 -15.71 3.48 -20.53
C VAL A 47 -17.02 2.92 -20.00
N LYS A 48 -18.08 2.99 -20.79
CA LYS A 48 -19.34 2.30 -20.52
C LYS A 48 -19.25 0.88 -21.07
N ILE A 49 -19.67 -0.08 -20.24
CA ILE A 49 -19.70 -1.50 -20.55
C ILE A 49 -21.15 -1.97 -20.59
N ASP A 50 -21.54 -2.63 -21.68
CA ASP A 50 -22.78 -3.38 -21.79
C ASP A 50 -22.43 -4.82 -22.17
N LEU A 51 -22.70 -5.78 -21.27
CA LEU A 51 -22.25 -7.16 -21.34
C LEU A 51 -23.41 -8.10 -21.04
N ASP A 52 -24.03 -8.67 -22.07
CA ASP A 52 -25.16 -9.61 -21.98
C ASP A 52 -26.28 -9.14 -21.01
N SER A 53 -26.20 -9.50 -19.72
CA SER A 53 -27.17 -9.11 -18.67
C SER A 53 -26.64 -8.09 -17.65
N LEU A 54 -25.37 -7.69 -17.77
CA LEU A 54 -24.67 -6.76 -16.89
C LEU A 54 -24.40 -5.45 -17.63
N ASN A 55 -24.49 -4.35 -16.89
CA ASN A 55 -24.13 -3.02 -17.36
C ASN A 55 -23.14 -2.42 -16.37
N GLY A 56 -22.28 -1.53 -16.83
CA GLY A 56 -21.28 -0.95 -15.96
C GLY A 56 -20.54 0.23 -16.55
N MET A 57 -19.66 0.77 -15.74
CA MET A 57 -18.75 1.83 -16.14
C MET A 57 -17.38 1.64 -15.48
N VAL A 58 -16.34 1.96 -16.25
CA VAL A 58 -14.95 2.00 -15.80
C VAL A 58 -14.45 3.43 -15.98
N LEU A 59 -13.81 3.95 -14.93
CA LEU A 59 -13.14 5.25 -14.92
C LEU A 59 -11.65 5.02 -14.71
N ILE A 60 -10.84 5.48 -15.65
CA ILE A 60 -9.38 5.32 -15.61
C ILE A 60 -8.76 6.72 -15.57
N LEU A 61 -8.16 7.06 -14.44
CA LEU A 61 -7.40 8.30 -14.29
C LEU A 61 -5.94 8.04 -14.63
N VAL A 62 -5.44 8.68 -15.69
CA VAL A 62 -4.07 8.50 -16.18
C VAL A 62 -3.31 9.82 -16.07
N SER A 63 -2.09 9.77 -15.53
CA SER A 63 -1.19 10.93 -15.57
C SER A 63 -0.59 11.07 -16.97
N SER A 64 -0.75 12.25 -17.58
CA SER A 64 -0.13 12.57 -18.87
C SER A 64 1.37 12.84 -18.75
N ILE A 65 1.85 13.15 -17.54
CA ILE A 65 3.25 13.48 -17.27
C ILE A 65 4.04 12.21 -16.94
N ARG A 66 3.58 11.43 -15.95
CA ARG A 66 4.22 10.18 -15.54
C ARG A 66 3.81 8.96 -16.34
N LYS A 67 2.79 9.08 -17.19
CA LYS A 67 2.33 8.04 -18.13
C LYS A 67 1.99 6.71 -17.45
N HIS A 68 1.25 6.77 -16.36
CA HIS A 68 0.74 5.59 -15.66
C HIS A 68 -0.69 5.84 -15.16
N ILE A 69 -1.39 4.75 -14.87
CA ILE A 69 -2.71 4.79 -14.22
C ILE A 69 -2.51 5.22 -12.77
N MET A 70 -3.16 6.32 -12.39
CA MET A 70 -3.19 6.85 -11.03
C MET A 70 -4.25 6.14 -10.20
N GLU A 71 -5.48 6.08 -10.73
CA GLU A 71 -6.61 5.41 -10.09
C GLU A 71 -7.48 4.76 -11.17
N LEU A 72 -8.07 3.62 -10.83
CA LEU A 72 -9.00 2.91 -11.68
C LEU A 72 -10.23 2.53 -10.86
N TYR A 73 -11.41 2.88 -11.33
CA TYR A 73 -12.68 2.46 -10.74
C TYR A 73 -13.42 1.61 -11.75
N ALA A 74 -13.91 0.46 -11.34
CA ALA A 74 -14.79 -0.38 -12.14
C ALA A 74 -16.06 -0.64 -11.34
N VAL A 75 -17.22 -0.41 -11.94
CA VAL A 75 -18.52 -0.59 -11.29
C VAL A 75 -19.44 -1.25 -12.30
N VAL A 76 -19.68 -2.56 -12.13
CA VAL A 76 -20.44 -3.39 -13.07
C VAL A 76 -21.46 -4.21 -12.30
N GLY A 77 -22.69 -4.28 -12.80
CA GLY A 77 -23.75 -5.07 -12.20
C GLY A 77 -25.07 -4.96 -12.95
N THR A 78 -26.17 -5.13 -12.23
CA THR A 78 -27.53 -5.17 -12.81
C THR A 78 -28.35 -3.92 -12.52
N SER A 79 -27.77 -2.90 -11.87
CA SER A 79 -28.48 -1.66 -11.55
C SER A 79 -29.07 -1.00 -12.80
N PRO A 80 -30.37 -0.64 -12.80
CA PRO A 80 -30.98 0.06 -13.92
C PRO A 80 -30.39 1.47 -14.12
N THR A 81 -29.72 2.03 -13.10
CA THR A 81 -29.09 3.35 -13.17
C THR A 81 -28.01 3.43 -14.24
N PHE A 82 -27.27 2.34 -14.51
CA PHE A 82 -26.24 2.32 -15.56
C PHE A 82 -26.76 2.70 -16.95
N ARG A 83 -28.03 2.44 -17.26
CA ARG A 83 -28.63 2.80 -18.55
C ARG A 83 -28.71 4.31 -18.75
N ARG A 84 -28.86 5.07 -17.66
CA ARG A 84 -28.98 6.54 -17.66
C ARG A 84 -27.63 7.24 -17.77
N ILE A 85 -26.57 6.61 -17.25
CA ILE A 85 -25.21 7.17 -17.29
C ILE A 85 -24.71 7.19 -18.74
N ARG A 86 -24.26 8.37 -19.18
CA ARG A 86 -23.66 8.60 -20.51
C ARG A 86 -22.18 8.93 -20.34
N THR A 87 -21.33 8.45 -21.24
CA THR A 87 -19.88 8.71 -21.18
C THR A 87 -19.56 10.20 -21.29
N PHE A 88 -20.37 10.98 -22.02
CA PHE A 88 -20.17 12.42 -22.23
C PHE A 88 -20.71 13.30 -21.10
N ALA A 89 -21.33 12.70 -20.08
CA ALA A 89 -21.71 13.45 -18.89
C ALA A 89 -20.47 13.93 -18.14
N ASP A 90 -20.66 14.96 -17.31
CA ASP A 90 -19.60 15.45 -16.45
C ASP A 90 -19.17 14.37 -15.44
N HIS A 91 -17.86 14.31 -15.18
CA HIS A 91 -17.27 13.32 -14.30
C HIS A 91 -17.85 13.37 -12.87
N VAL A 92 -18.22 14.54 -12.33
CA VAL A 92 -18.83 14.65 -10.99
C VAL A 92 -20.20 13.99 -10.98
N GLN A 93 -20.99 14.20 -12.03
CA GLN A 93 -22.29 13.54 -12.17
C GLN A 93 -22.14 12.03 -12.27
N ILE A 94 -21.23 11.54 -13.12
CA ILE A 94 -20.94 10.12 -13.26
C ILE A 94 -20.52 9.51 -11.92
N SER A 95 -19.54 10.12 -11.23
CA SER A 95 -19.07 9.64 -9.94
C SER A 95 -20.14 9.66 -8.86
N THR A 96 -21.08 10.61 -8.91
CA THR A 96 -22.24 10.64 -8.00
C THR A 96 -23.17 9.47 -8.28
N ASP A 97 -23.55 9.26 -9.54
CA ASP A 97 -24.40 8.15 -9.95
C ASP A 97 -23.77 6.78 -9.58
N LEU A 98 -22.46 6.63 -9.80
CA LEU A 98 -21.71 5.43 -9.41
C LEU A 98 -21.65 5.28 -7.88
N GLY A 99 -21.41 6.36 -7.14
CA GLY A 99 -21.43 6.34 -5.67
C GLY A 99 -22.78 5.91 -5.12
N ASP A 100 -23.89 6.34 -5.73
CA ASP A 100 -25.24 5.93 -5.31
C ASP A 100 -25.53 4.46 -5.65
N ILE A 101 -25.02 3.96 -6.79
CA ILE A 101 -25.04 2.52 -7.09
C ILE A 101 -24.26 1.74 -6.02
N GLY A 102 -23.10 2.25 -5.60
CA GLY A 102 -22.28 1.66 -4.55
C GLY A 102 -23.02 1.55 -3.21
N LYS A 103 -23.68 2.63 -2.77
CA LYS A 103 -24.46 2.66 -1.52
C LYS A 103 -25.66 1.71 -1.54
N THR A 104 -26.27 1.52 -2.72
CA THR A 104 -27.45 0.66 -2.88
C THR A 104 -27.11 -0.80 -3.15
N GLY A 105 -25.83 -1.16 -3.27
CA GLY A 105 -25.40 -2.52 -3.59
C GLY A 105 -25.80 -2.96 -5.01
N GLY A 106 -26.00 -2.02 -5.93
CA GLY A 106 -26.46 -2.30 -7.29
C GLY A 106 -25.38 -2.81 -8.26
N TYR A 107 -24.20 -3.13 -7.75
CA TYR A 107 -23.06 -3.62 -8.51
C TYR A 107 -22.51 -4.92 -7.90
N ASP A 108 -21.82 -5.71 -8.71
CA ASP A 108 -21.12 -6.92 -8.31
C ASP A 108 -19.63 -6.58 -8.07
N PRO A 109 -19.15 -6.62 -6.81
CA PRO A 109 -17.77 -6.28 -6.50
C PRO A 109 -16.74 -7.22 -7.14
N ALA A 110 -17.03 -8.52 -7.21
CA ALA A 110 -16.08 -9.51 -7.73
C ALA A 110 -15.89 -9.37 -9.24
N ILE A 111 -16.99 -9.18 -9.99
CA ILE A 111 -16.94 -8.93 -11.43
C ILE A 111 -16.26 -7.57 -11.69
N SER A 112 -16.60 -6.55 -10.92
CA SER A 112 -16.00 -5.23 -11.04
C SER A 112 -14.49 -5.26 -10.82
N GLU A 113 -14.03 -5.99 -9.80
CA GLU A 113 -12.60 -6.18 -9.53
C GLU A 113 -11.90 -6.93 -10.67
N ASN A 114 -12.47 -8.04 -11.16
CA ASN A 114 -11.89 -8.79 -12.28
C ASN A 114 -11.73 -7.94 -13.54
N ILE A 115 -12.75 -7.12 -13.86
CA ILE A 115 -12.70 -6.18 -14.97
C ILE A 115 -11.62 -5.13 -14.72
N GLY A 116 -11.57 -4.53 -13.53
CA GLY A 116 -10.56 -3.52 -13.22
C GLY A 116 -9.13 -4.05 -13.31
N ARG A 117 -8.88 -5.29 -12.84
CA ARG A 117 -7.59 -5.96 -12.99
C ARG A 117 -7.25 -6.26 -14.45
N ALA A 118 -8.22 -6.67 -15.26
CA ALA A 118 -8.01 -6.88 -16.70
C ALA A 118 -7.67 -5.57 -17.43
N VAL A 119 -8.32 -4.46 -17.06
CA VAL A 119 -8.02 -3.13 -17.59
C VAL A 119 -6.60 -2.69 -17.20
N HIS A 120 -6.18 -2.89 -15.94
CA HIS A 120 -4.79 -2.63 -15.52
C HIS A 120 -3.77 -3.41 -16.35
N ARG A 121 -4.03 -4.69 -16.64
CA ARG A 121 -3.15 -5.52 -17.48
C ARG A 121 -3.12 -5.07 -18.94
N ALA A 122 -4.23 -4.54 -19.46
CA ALA A 122 -4.34 -4.07 -20.84
C ALA A 122 -3.59 -2.74 -21.08
N PHE A 123 -3.57 -1.85 -20.09
CA PHE A 123 -2.93 -0.54 -20.16
C PHE A 123 -1.51 -0.57 -19.59
N THR A 124 -0.59 -1.19 -20.32
CA THR A 124 0.84 -1.12 -20.02
C THR A 124 1.38 0.29 -20.25
N LYS A 125 2.58 0.58 -19.73
CA LYS A 125 3.24 1.89 -19.94
C LYS A 125 3.44 2.19 -21.42
N GLU A 126 3.83 1.19 -22.20
CA GLU A 126 4.03 1.28 -23.64
C GLU A 126 2.71 1.60 -24.35
N LYS A 127 1.61 0.96 -23.95
CA LYS A 127 0.28 1.26 -24.48
C LYS A 127 -0.21 2.65 -24.11
N LEU A 128 0.05 3.12 -22.90
CA LEU A 128 -0.26 4.50 -22.54
C LEU A 128 0.55 5.51 -23.36
N GLU A 129 1.83 5.22 -23.64
CA GLU A 129 2.66 6.05 -24.51
C GLU A 129 2.13 6.16 -25.94
N GLU A 130 1.58 5.07 -26.48
CA GLU A 130 0.91 5.04 -27.79
C GLU A 130 -0.42 5.83 -27.80
N LEU A 131 -1.21 5.74 -26.72
CA LEU A 131 -2.56 6.31 -26.67
C LEU A 131 -2.61 7.79 -26.28
N LEU A 132 -1.67 8.26 -25.45
CA LEU A 132 -1.66 9.65 -24.96
C LEU A 132 -1.70 10.71 -26.09
N PRO A 133 -0.98 10.56 -27.22
CA PRO A 133 -1.11 11.48 -28.36
C PRO A 133 -2.49 11.50 -29.01
N LEU A 134 -3.22 10.38 -28.99
CA LEU A 134 -4.58 10.28 -29.52
C LEU A 134 -5.59 10.95 -28.58
N TRP A 135 -5.38 10.83 -27.28
CA TRP A 135 -6.22 11.47 -26.26
C TRP A 135 -6.09 12.99 -26.25
N GLN A 136 -4.94 13.53 -26.66
CA GLN A 136 -4.80 14.97 -26.94
C GLN A 136 -5.78 15.44 -28.02
N LYS A 137 -6.10 14.59 -29.00
CA LYS A 137 -7.08 14.84 -30.06
C LYS A 137 -8.50 14.41 -29.68
N LYS A 138 -8.72 13.98 -28.43
CA LYS A 138 -9.98 13.41 -27.93
C LYS A 138 -10.49 12.21 -28.74
N ASP A 139 -9.58 11.39 -29.27
CA ASP A 139 -9.93 10.19 -30.02
C ASP A 139 -9.96 8.96 -29.08
N PRO A 140 -11.14 8.38 -28.77
CA PRO A 140 -11.26 7.20 -27.92
C PRO A 140 -11.25 5.87 -28.69
N SER A 141 -11.12 5.87 -30.01
CA SER A 141 -11.42 4.70 -30.86
C SER A 141 -10.60 3.45 -30.51
N HIS A 142 -9.32 3.64 -30.17
CA HIS A 142 -8.42 2.52 -29.83
C HIS A 142 -8.66 1.96 -28.42
N ILE A 143 -9.40 2.68 -27.56
CA ILE A 143 -9.67 2.24 -26.19
C ILE A 143 -10.62 1.04 -26.20
N THR A 144 -11.62 1.04 -27.09
CA THR A 144 -12.56 -0.08 -27.19
C THR A 144 -11.85 -1.32 -27.71
N GLU A 145 -11.03 -1.20 -28.75
CA GLU A 145 -10.27 -2.31 -29.34
C GLU A 145 -9.34 -2.99 -28.33
N ILE A 146 -8.66 -2.19 -27.49
CA ILE A 146 -7.73 -2.70 -26.46
C ILE A 146 -8.49 -3.41 -25.33
N LEU A 147 -9.71 -2.98 -25.01
CA LEU A 147 -10.43 -3.44 -23.83
C LEU A 147 -11.44 -4.55 -24.08
N GLU A 148 -11.95 -4.72 -25.30
CA GLU A 148 -12.98 -5.73 -25.61
C GLU A 148 -12.53 -7.14 -25.20
N ASN A 149 -11.39 -7.60 -25.70
CA ASN A 149 -10.89 -8.95 -25.42
C ASN A 149 -10.53 -9.15 -23.92
N PRO A 150 -9.77 -8.26 -23.27
CA PRO A 150 -9.49 -8.39 -21.83
C PRO A 150 -10.75 -8.48 -20.96
N ILE A 151 -11.78 -7.68 -21.25
CA ILE A 151 -13.02 -7.68 -20.46
C ILE A 151 -13.84 -8.95 -20.73
N LEU A 152 -13.91 -9.42 -21.97
CA LEU A 152 -14.59 -10.68 -22.30
C LEU A 152 -13.93 -11.86 -21.56
N LEU A 153 -12.60 -11.93 -21.55
CA LEU A 153 -11.86 -12.98 -20.84
C LEU A 153 -12.09 -12.90 -19.32
N ALA A 154 -12.11 -11.68 -18.76
CA ALA A 154 -12.31 -11.47 -17.32
C ALA A 154 -13.72 -11.84 -16.85
N THR A 155 -14.72 -11.69 -17.71
CA THR A 155 -16.13 -11.91 -17.38
C THR A 155 -16.69 -13.24 -17.89
N LYS A 156 -15.95 -13.93 -18.78
CA LYS A 156 -16.42 -15.11 -19.53
C LYS A 156 -17.70 -14.82 -20.32
N GLY A 157 -17.92 -13.57 -20.71
CA GLY A 157 -19.06 -13.13 -21.50
C GLY A 157 -18.94 -13.53 -22.97
N ARG A 158 -20.06 -13.46 -23.71
CA ARG A 158 -20.05 -13.78 -25.15
C ARG A 158 -20.00 -12.53 -26.03
N ASN A 159 -20.72 -11.49 -25.63
CA ASN A 159 -20.78 -10.23 -26.36
C ASN A 159 -20.56 -9.07 -25.39
N ILE A 160 -19.75 -8.12 -25.83
CA ILE A 160 -19.52 -6.87 -25.13
C ILE A 160 -19.75 -5.71 -26.09
N LYS A 161 -20.34 -4.63 -25.61
CA LYS A 161 -20.38 -3.35 -26.30
C LYS A 161 -19.74 -2.30 -25.40
N LEU A 162 -18.69 -1.68 -25.93
CA LEU A 162 -17.97 -0.61 -25.26
C LEU A 162 -18.30 0.74 -25.88
N GLN A 163 -18.41 1.75 -25.03
CA GLN A 163 -18.41 3.15 -25.45
C GLN A 163 -17.38 3.88 -24.59
N ALA A 164 -16.40 4.53 -25.22
CA ALA A 164 -15.33 5.20 -24.52
C ALA A 164 -15.31 6.69 -24.84
N GLU A 165 -14.88 7.48 -23.86
CA GLU A 165 -14.68 8.91 -24.01
C GLU A 165 -13.52 9.36 -23.12
N VAL A 166 -12.82 10.41 -23.56
CA VAL A 166 -11.63 10.90 -22.86
C VAL A 166 -11.76 12.39 -22.58
N ASP A 167 -11.67 12.73 -21.30
CA ASP A 167 -11.59 14.12 -20.84
C ASP A 167 -10.20 14.47 -20.37
N LYS A 168 -9.80 15.72 -20.61
CA LYS A 168 -8.61 16.29 -20.00
C LYS A 168 -8.97 16.88 -18.63
N ILE A 169 -8.32 16.43 -17.57
CA ILE A 169 -8.67 16.80 -16.20
C ILE A 169 -7.41 17.04 -15.35
N SER A 170 -7.58 17.69 -14.20
CA SER A 170 -6.55 17.68 -13.16
C SER A 170 -6.69 16.42 -12.32
N THR A 171 -5.62 15.62 -12.23
CA THR A 171 -5.66 14.35 -11.46
C THR A 171 -5.89 14.61 -9.97
N ALA A 172 -5.35 15.70 -9.43
CA ALA A 172 -5.50 16.05 -8.02
C ALA A 172 -6.94 16.51 -7.70
N LYS A 173 -7.54 17.34 -8.56
CA LYS A 173 -8.94 17.77 -8.35
C LYS A 173 -9.90 16.60 -8.41
N PHE A 174 -9.75 15.72 -9.41
CA PHE A 174 -10.57 14.52 -9.52
C PHE A 174 -10.52 13.70 -8.23
N ARG A 175 -9.32 13.37 -7.74
CA ARG A 175 -9.14 12.53 -6.54
C ARG A 175 -9.59 13.18 -5.25
N TYR A 176 -9.43 14.50 -5.13
CA TYR A 176 -9.83 15.23 -3.95
C TYR A 176 -11.36 15.37 -3.85
N GLU A 177 -12.02 15.64 -4.98
CA GLU A 177 -13.45 15.97 -5.04
C GLU A 177 -14.34 14.80 -5.46
N ASN A 178 -13.78 13.59 -5.62
CA ASN A 178 -14.49 12.41 -6.11
C ASN A 178 -15.67 12.01 -5.18
N PRO A 179 -16.93 12.11 -5.63
CA PRO A 179 -18.10 11.68 -4.85
C PRO A 179 -18.12 10.18 -4.48
N MET A 180 -17.33 9.35 -5.16
CA MET A 180 -17.22 7.91 -4.85
C MET A 180 -16.34 7.64 -3.62
N LYS A 181 -15.57 8.63 -3.15
CA LYS A 181 -14.61 8.47 -2.06
C LYS A 181 -15.27 7.90 -0.81
N GLY A 182 -14.75 6.78 -0.31
CA GLY A 182 -15.28 6.07 0.86
C GLY A 182 -16.48 5.17 0.59
N VAL A 183 -16.97 5.10 -0.66
CA VAL A 183 -18.03 4.17 -1.06
C VAL A 183 -17.50 3.12 -2.03
N ILE A 184 -16.85 3.56 -3.11
CA ILE A 184 -16.22 2.70 -4.11
C ILE A 184 -14.73 2.99 -4.05
N LEU A 185 -13.95 1.94 -3.81
CA LEU A 185 -12.49 2.06 -3.74
C LEU A 185 -11.89 1.86 -5.14
N PRO A 186 -10.76 2.53 -5.44
CA PRO A 186 -9.98 2.22 -6.63
C PRO A 186 -9.58 0.75 -6.62
N ILE A 187 -9.63 0.10 -7.79
CA ILE A 187 -9.12 -1.25 -7.97
C ILE A 187 -7.60 -1.20 -7.94
N PRO A 188 -6.95 -1.92 -7.01
CA PRO A 188 -5.50 -1.94 -6.91
C PRO A 188 -4.91 -2.52 -8.20
N LYS A 189 -3.76 -1.99 -8.61
CA LYS A 189 -2.98 -2.61 -9.69
C LYS A 189 -2.67 -4.05 -9.24
N PRO A 190 -2.99 -5.08 -10.04
CA PRO A 190 -2.55 -6.43 -9.72
C PRO A 190 -1.02 -6.42 -9.63
N GLU A 191 -0.47 -7.03 -8.57
CA GLU A 191 0.94 -7.40 -8.56
C GLU A 191 1.19 -8.21 -9.83
N ASP A 192 2.30 -7.94 -10.54
CA ASP A 192 2.61 -8.61 -11.79
C ASP A 192 2.72 -10.13 -11.53
N GLU A 193 1.61 -10.84 -11.67
CA GLU A 193 1.59 -12.28 -11.87
C GLU A 193 2.39 -12.48 -13.16
N ALA A 194 3.62 -12.98 -13.02
CA ALA A 194 4.32 -13.64 -14.12
C ALA A 194 3.29 -14.51 -14.88
N PRO A 195 3.27 -14.46 -16.21
CA PRO A 195 2.22 -15.08 -17.01
C PRO A 195 2.17 -16.58 -16.69
N SER A 196 1.25 -16.96 -15.82
CA SER A 196 1.04 -18.34 -15.46
C SER A 196 0.06 -18.94 -16.47
N ALA A 197 0.64 -19.77 -17.32
CA ALA A 197 0.04 -20.98 -17.86
C ALA A 197 -1.26 -20.83 -18.67
N GLN A 198 -1.08 -20.57 -19.96
CA GLN A 198 -1.66 -21.45 -20.98
C GLN A 198 -0.56 -21.90 -21.92
N ASP A 199 0.11 -22.99 -21.56
CA ASP A 199 0.35 -24.11 -22.47
C ASP A 199 0.93 -25.27 -21.68
N ALA A 200 0.16 -26.34 -21.64
CA ALA A 200 0.59 -27.62 -21.12
C ALA A 200 1.52 -28.27 -22.14
N SER A 201 2.82 -28.37 -21.85
CA SER A 201 3.66 -29.55 -22.17
C SER A 201 5.15 -29.35 -21.83
N VAL A 202 5.63 -30.15 -20.88
CA VAL A 202 7.01 -30.66 -20.64
C VAL A 202 8.10 -29.65 -20.18
N PRO A 203 8.87 -29.95 -19.11
CA PRO A 203 9.75 -28.98 -18.46
C PRO A 203 11.08 -28.84 -19.19
N SER A 204 11.50 -27.59 -19.40
CA SER A 204 12.91 -27.28 -19.65
C SER A 204 13.38 -26.32 -18.57
N ILE A 205 14.37 -26.77 -17.81
CA ILE A 205 15.11 -26.00 -16.83
C ILE A 205 15.81 -24.88 -17.61
N SER A 206 15.35 -23.64 -17.45
CA SER A 206 16.11 -22.46 -17.83
C SER A 206 16.56 -21.74 -16.56
N THR A 207 17.75 -22.11 -16.11
CA THR A 207 18.62 -21.27 -15.29
C THR A 207 19.07 -20.09 -16.14
N GLU A 208 18.33 -18.99 -16.14
CA GLU A 208 18.87 -17.68 -16.47
C GLU A 208 18.03 -16.57 -15.81
N PRO A 209 18.64 -15.63 -15.08
CA PRO A 209 17.91 -14.57 -14.40
C PRO A 209 17.37 -13.57 -15.44
N PRO A 210 16.11 -13.11 -15.31
CA PRO A 210 15.56 -12.11 -16.21
C PRO A 210 16.35 -10.80 -16.07
N LYS A 211 16.99 -10.39 -17.16
CA LYS A 211 17.56 -9.04 -17.33
C LYS A 211 16.42 -8.04 -17.53
N GLY A 212 15.80 -7.65 -16.43
CA GLY A 212 15.09 -6.39 -16.28
C GLY A 212 15.70 -5.68 -15.07
N GLU A 213 16.01 -4.39 -15.20
CA GLU A 213 16.59 -3.61 -14.12
C GLU A 213 15.57 -3.40 -12.98
N GLY A 214 15.32 -4.44 -12.19
CA GLY A 214 14.58 -4.32 -10.95
C GLY A 214 15.32 -3.38 -10.00
N SER A 215 14.55 -2.64 -9.20
CA SER A 215 15.10 -1.73 -8.19
C SER A 215 16.05 -2.50 -7.25
N PRO A 216 17.05 -1.85 -6.61
CA PRO A 216 17.96 -2.55 -5.69
C PRO A 216 17.23 -3.33 -4.58
N LEU A 217 16.05 -2.85 -4.17
CA LEU A 217 15.17 -3.52 -3.22
C LEU A 217 14.55 -4.80 -3.81
N GLU A 218 13.98 -4.73 -5.01
CA GLU A 218 13.40 -5.91 -5.69
C GLU A 218 14.43 -7.02 -5.88
N ARG A 219 15.68 -6.67 -6.19
CA ARG A 219 16.76 -7.66 -6.31
C ARG A 219 17.06 -8.35 -4.99
N GLN A 220 17.06 -7.61 -3.88
CA GLN A 220 17.24 -8.19 -2.55
C GLN A 220 16.05 -9.08 -2.16
N ILE A 221 14.81 -8.61 -2.38
CA ILE A 221 13.60 -9.40 -2.14
C ILE A 221 13.62 -10.69 -2.97
N ALA A 222 13.98 -10.60 -4.25
CA ALA A 222 14.06 -11.76 -5.13
C ALA A 222 15.06 -12.81 -4.63
N GLN A 223 16.17 -12.40 -4.02
CA GLN A 223 17.15 -13.34 -3.43
C GLN A 223 16.55 -14.16 -2.29
N PHE A 224 15.74 -13.54 -1.41
CA PHE A 224 15.09 -14.24 -0.31
C PHE A 224 13.96 -15.17 -0.77
N ARG A 225 13.35 -14.91 -1.93
CA ARG A 225 12.31 -15.76 -2.52
C ARG A 225 12.85 -17.08 -3.08
N VAL A 226 14.13 -17.13 -3.45
CA VAL A 226 14.73 -18.33 -4.03
C VAL A 226 14.75 -19.46 -3.00
N GLY A 227 14.19 -20.61 -3.37
CA GLY A 227 14.22 -21.82 -2.54
C GLY A 227 13.00 -22.04 -1.65
N PHE A 228 12.04 -21.11 -1.65
CA PHE A 228 10.79 -21.26 -0.91
C PHE A 228 9.61 -21.54 -1.86
N PRO A 229 8.79 -22.57 -1.60
CA PRO A 229 7.65 -22.93 -2.44
C PRO A 229 6.52 -21.87 -2.42
N LYS A 230 6.42 -21.08 -1.35
CA LYS A 230 5.39 -20.05 -1.18
C LYS A 230 5.81 -18.99 -0.17
N GLU A 231 5.45 -17.74 -0.48
CA GLU A 231 5.56 -16.58 0.41
C GLU A 231 4.21 -16.32 1.11
N LEU A 232 4.26 -16.00 2.40
CA LEU A 232 3.12 -15.68 3.24
C LEU A 232 3.33 -14.30 3.86
N ASN A 233 2.46 -13.36 3.48
CA ASN A 233 2.42 -12.02 4.08
C ASN A 233 1.94 -12.09 5.53
N MET A 234 2.77 -11.64 6.46
CA MET A 234 2.59 -11.70 7.91
C MET A 234 2.95 -10.34 8.53
N LYS A 235 2.50 -10.08 9.76
CA LYS A 235 2.98 -8.94 10.57
C LYS A 235 3.99 -9.43 11.60
N THR A 236 5.11 -8.74 11.78
CA THR A 236 6.01 -9.04 12.91
C THR A 236 5.33 -8.69 14.24
N VAL A 237 5.67 -9.42 15.30
CA VAL A 237 5.24 -9.06 16.65
C VAL A 237 6.25 -8.08 17.24
N ILE A 238 5.83 -6.84 17.46
CA ILE A 238 6.69 -5.81 18.01
C ILE A 238 6.77 -5.94 19.55
N SER A 239 7.97 -5.85 20.11
CA SER A 239 8.23 -5.88 21.56
C SER A 239 9.22 -4.79 21.96
N PRO A 240 8.75 -3.59 22.36
CA PRO A 240 9.62 -2.46 22.68
C PRO A 240 10.57 -2.69 23.86
N ILE A 241 10.21 -3.59 24.79
CA ILE A 241 10.95 -3.82 26.03
C ILE A 241 11.92 -5.00 25.91
N ASN A 242 11.46 -6.12 25.33
CA ASN A 242 12.21 -7.38 25.30
C ASN A 242 12.51 -7.87 23.86
N GLY A 243 12.22 -7.06 22.84
CA GLY A 243 12.48 -7.40 21.45
C GLY A 243 13.91 -7.12 21.03
N VAL A 244 14.31 -7.72 19.93
CA VAL A 244 15.63 -7.54 19.31
C VAL A 244 15.54 -6.48 18.21
N GLU A 245 16.49 -5.56 18.19
CA GLU A 245 16.60 -4.51 17.16
C GLU A 245 17.05 -5.12 15.82
N PHE A 246 16.67 -4.49 14.69
CA PHE A 246 17.03 -4.96 13.35
C PHE A 246 18.53 -5.16 13.17
N ASP A 247 19.35 -4.23 13.67
CA ASP A 247 20.81 -4.29 13.56
C ASP A 247 21.43 -5.48 14.33
N ASN A 248 20.67 -6.06 15.27
CA ASN A 248 21.09 -7.19 16.09
C ASN A 248 20.42 -8.52 15.66
N LEU A 249 19.64 -8.51 14.58
CA LEU A 249 19.06 -9.73 14.02
C LEU A 249 20.13 -10.52 13.26
N MET A 250 20.28 -11.79 13.63
CA MET A 250 21.19 -12.73 12.95
C MET A 250 20.40 -13.83 12.26
N GLU A 251 20.88 -14.25 11.09
CA GLU A 251 20.31 -15.37 10.35
C GLU A 251 20.14 -16.60 11.25
N GLY A 252 19.00 -17.27 11.14
CA GLY A 252 18.61 -18.43 11.95
C GLY A 252 17.98 -18.08 13.31
N MET A 253 17.97 -16.81 13.75
CA MET A 253 17.33 -16.44 15.01
C MET A 253 15.81 -16.53 14.94
N GLU A 254 15.18 -17.09 15.97
CA GLU A 254 13.72 -17.20 16.02
C GLU A 254 13.07 -15.87 16.39
N ILE A 255 12.13 -15.42 15.56
CA ILE A 255 11.31 -14.22 15.76
C ILE A 255 9.84 -14.57 15.58
N LEU A 256 8.95 -13.75 16.13
CA LEU A 256 7.52 -13.99 16.17
C LEU A 256 6.77 -13.18 15.11
N PHE A 257 5.87 -13.86 14.41
CA PHE A 257 4.96 -13.31 13.42
C PHE A 257 3.50 -13.52 13.83
N ARG A 258 2.58 -12.73 13.28
CA ARG A 258 1.13 -12.94 13.39
C ARG A 258 0.49 -12.76 12.03
N VAL A 259 -0.57 -13.52 11.82
CA VAL A 259 -1.42 -13.35 10.63
C VAL A 259 -2.13 -11.99 10.73
N PRO A 260 -2.08 -11.15 9.68
CA PRO A 260 -2.84 -9.90 9.64
C PRO A 260 -4.33 -10.22 9.60
N THR A 261 -5.08 -9.85 10.64
CA THR A 261 -6.53 -10.13 10.71
C THR A 261 -7.38 -9.15 9.92
N GLU A 262 -6.78 -8.07 9.43
CA GLU A 262 -7.45 -6.95 8.75
C GLU A 262 -7.42 -7.08 7.22
N THR A 263 -6.68 -8.07 6.68
CA THR A 263 -6.53 -8.26 5.23
C THR A 263 -7.22 -9.54 4.76
N PRO A 264 -7.78 -9.57 3.54
CA PRO A 264 -8.35 -10.79 2.95
C PRO A 264 -7.34 -11.95 2.87
N GLU A 265 -6.06 -11.64 2.67
CA GLU A 265 -4.94 -12.60 2.68
C GLU A 265 -4.73 -13.28 4.03
N GLY A 266 -5.10 -12.61 5.12
CA GLY A 266 -4.97 -13.13 6.48
C GLY A 266 -5.70 -14.46 6.68
N MET A 267 -6.95 -14.55 6.22
CA MET A 267 -7.72 -15.80 6.35
C MET A 267 -7.09 -16.95 5.56
N ALA A 268 -6.58 -16.69 4.35
CA ALA A 268 -5.91 -17.70 3.54
C ALA A 268 -4.59 -18.15 4.19
N ASN A 269 -3.80 -17.22 4.72
CA ASN A 269 -2.54 -17.54 5.41
C ASN A 269 -2.80 -18.30 6.72
N ALA A 270 -3.87 -17.97 7.45
CA ALA A 270 -4.28 -18.72 8.63
C ALA A 270 -4.70 -20.16 8.30
N GLN A 271 -5.40 -20.39 7.18
CA GLN A 271 -5.73 -21.74 6.71
C GLN A 271 -4.47 -22.55 6.39
N ILE A 272 -3.54 -21.97 5.64
CA ILE A 272 -2.28 -22.62 5.24
C ILE A 272 -1.43 -23.00 6.45
N LEU A 273 -1.43 -22.16 7.49
CA LEU A 273 -0.67 -22.37 8.72
C LEU A 273 -1.46 -23.15 9.80
N ASN A 274 -2.67 -23.64 9.49
CA ASN A 274 -3.56 -24.32 10.45
C ASN A 274 -3.86 -23.51 11.73
N LEU A 275 -3.97 -22.18 11.58
CA LEU A 275 -4.24 -21.23 12.64
C LEU A 275 -5.71 -20.84 12.71
N ILE A 276 -6.63 -21.72 12.31
CA ILE A 276 -8.07 -21.53 12.50
C ILE A 276 -8.50 -22.29 13.75
N ASP A 277 -9.28 -21.64 14.62
CA ASP A 277 -9.89 -22.26 15.79
C ASP A 277 -11.21 -22.98 15.44
N GLU A 278 -11.77 -23.70 16.41
CA GLU A 278 -13.01 -24.46 16.22
C GLU A 278 -14.23 -23.57 15.91
N GLU A 279 -14.12 -22.26 16.15
CA GLU A 279 -15.15 -21.26 15.84
C GLU A 279 -14.96 -20.61 14.45
N GLY A 280 -13.94 -21.03 13.69
CA GLY A 280 -13.64 -20.50 12.36
C GLY A 280 -12.90 -19.16 12.37
N LYS A 281 -12.34 -18.73 13.51
CA LYS A 281 -11.56 -17.49 13.63
C LYS A 281 -10.06 -17.78 13.61
N ILE A 282 -9.28 -16.74 13.28
CA ILE A 282 -7.82 -16.80 13.28
C ILE A 282 -7.33 -16.84 14.74
N LYS A 283 -6.57 -17.88 15.10
CA LYS A 283 -5.87 -18.00 16.38
C LYS A 283 -4.94 -16.80 16.57
N LYS A 284 -4.97 -16.22 17.76
CA LYS A 284 -4.12 -15.07 18.12
C LYS A 284 -2.67 -15.46 18.46
N GLU A 285 -2.37 -16.74 18.46
CA GLU A 285 -1.05 -17.27 18.77
C GLU A 285 -0.04 -16.87 17.69
N PRO A 286 1.15 -16.38 18.08
CA PRO A 286 2.17 -16.01 17.12
C PRO A 286 2.81 -17.25 16.49
N VAL A 287 3.22 -17.10 15.24
CA VAL A 287 3.97 -18.08 14.46
C VAL A 287 5.46 -17.80 14.66
N VAL A 288 6.23 -18.84 14.95
CA VAL A 288 7.69 -18.74 15.04
C VAL A 288 8.27 -18.83 13.62
N GLY A 289 9.12 -17.88 13.25
CA GLY A 289 9.91 -17.91 12.03
C GLY A 289 11.39 -17.75 12.32
N LYS A 290 12.25 -18.47 11.58
CA LYS A 290 13.71 -18.33 11.65
C LYS A 290 14.15 -17.21 10.71
N PHE A 291 14.68 -16.14 11.28
CA PHE A 291 15.09 -14.94 10.53
C PHE A 291 16.09 -15.28 9.42
N LEU A 292 15.84 -14.75 8.22
CA LEU A 292 16.71 -14.93 7.04
C LEU A 292 17.42 -13.64 6.66
N GLY A 293 16.79 -12.48 6.87
CA GLY A 293 17.38 -11.20 6.50
C GLY A 293 16.36 -10.08 6.37
N ILE A 294 16.87 -8.88 6.09
CA ILE A 294 16.07 -7.70 5.81
C ILE A 294 16.48 -7.14 4.45
N ALA A 295 15.50 -6.96 3.55
CA ALA A 295 15.67 -6.10 2.39
C ALA A 295 15.09 -4.72 2.73
N SER A 296 15.81 -3.63 2.45
CA SER A 296 15.34 -2.29 2.85
C SER A 296 15.63 -1.22 1.81
N ASN A 297 14.81 -0.17 1.84
CA ASN A 297 15.06 1.09 1.15
C ASN A 297 14.89 2.26 2.15
N LYS A 298 14.74 3.50 1.67
CA LYS A 298 14.59 4.68 2.54
C LYS A 298 13.24 4.79 3.24
N THR A 299 12.24 4.02 2.82
CA THR A 299 10.84 4.16 3.24
C THR A 299 10.29 2.90 3.91
N GLU A 300 10.84 1.73 3.62
CA GLU A 300 10.28 0.43 4.02
C GLU A 300 11.39 -0.59 4.30
N TYR A 301 11.11 -1.46 5.26
CA TYR A 301 11.92 -2.58 5.69
C TYR A 301 11.13 -3.89 5.52
N HIS A 302 11.62 -4.76 4.65
CA HIS A 302 11.06 -6.08 4.38
C HIS A 302 11.81 -7.15 5.17
N ILE A 303 11.15 -7.75 6.14
CA ILE A 303 11.70 -8.75 7.05
C ILE A 303 11.31 -10.14 6.54
N PHE A 304 12.31 -10.99 6.31
CA PHE A 304 12.13 -12.35 5.81
C PHE A 304 12.51 -13.38 6.88
N ALA A 305 11.70 -14.43 6.99
CA ALA A 305 11.98 -15.56 7.86
C ALA A 305 11.44 -16.88 7.28
N GLU A 306 12.12 -17.99 7.56
CA GLU A 306 11.62 -19.33 7.29
C GLU A 306 10.58 -19.71 8.35
N GLY A 307 9.34 -19.93 7.92
CA GLY A 307 8.23 -20.38 8.73
C GLY A 307 8.00 -21.90 8.67
N PRO A 308 6.91 -22.38 9.29
CA PRO A 308 6.51 -23.79 9.22
C PRO A 308 6.35 -24.28 7.78
N ASN A 309 6.63 -25.57 7.53
CA ASN A 309 6.55 -26.19 6.20
C ASN A 309 7.40 -25.52 5.12
N GLN A 310 8.52 -24.89 5.52
CA GLN A 310 9.42 -24.17 4.61
C GLN A 310 8.71 -23.06 3.84
N TYR A 311 7.73 -22.39 4.45
CA TYR A 311 7.14 -21.19 3.85
C TYR A 311 7.99 -19.96 4.16
N LEU A 312 8.09 -19.02 3.21
CA LEU A 312 8.73 -17.75 3.45
C LEU A 312 7.74 -16.81 4.13
N LEU A 313 7.99 -16.45 5.39
CA LEU A 313 7.24 -15.41 6.08
C LEU A 313 7.83 -14.06 5.70
N HIS A 314 6.98 -13.14 5.27
CA HIS A 314 7.36 -11.81 4.83
C HIS A 314 6.54 -10.76 5.58
N SER A 315 7.20 -9.79 6.22
CA SER A 315 6.58 -8.65 6.88
C SER A 315 7.20 -7.34 6.41
N ILE A 316 6.39 -6.29 6.34
CA ILE A 316 6.80 -4.95 5.94
C ILE A 316 6.62 -4.00 7.12
N GLU A 317 7.67 -3.24 7.44
CA GLU A 317 7.67 -2.23 8.50
C GLU A 317 8.14 -0.88 7.93
N GLU A 318 7.48 0.21 8.30
CA GLU A 318 7.82 1.57 7.82
C GLU A 318 9.05 2.17 8.53
N HIS A 319 9.39 1.65 9.71
CA HIS A 319 10.50 2.13 10.54
C HIS A 319 11.20 0.95 11.21
N PRO A 320 12.48 1.08 11.63
CA PRO A 320 13.14 0.07 12.43
C PRO A 320 12.40 -0.19 13.75
N VAL A 321 12.03 -1.44 14.00
CA VAL A 321 11.30 -1.85 15.22
C VAL A 321 12.04 -2.96 15.97
N LYS A 322 11.71 -3.13 17.26
CA LYS A 322 12.19 -4.28 18.05
C LYS A 322 11.25 -5.45 17.87
N VAL A 323 11.71 -6.54 17.25
CA VAL A 323 10.90 -7.73 17.01
C VAL A 323 10.95 -8.68 18.19
N ALA A 324 9.80 -9.26 18.52
CA ALA A 324 9.68 -10.20 19.63
C ALA A 324 10.30 -11.56 19.26
N ILE A 325 11.01 -12.15 20.22
CA ILE A 325 11.53 -13.51 20.14
C ILE A 325 10.68 -14.45 21.02
N PRO A 326 10.64 -15.76 20.72
CA PRO A 326 9.98 -16.73 21.59
C PRO A 326 10.54 -16.65 23.02
N LYS A 327 9.65 -16.67 24.02
CA LYS A 327 10.09 -16.68 25.42
C LYS A 327 10.82 -18.01 25.71
N PRO A 328 12.05 -18.00 26.24
CA PRO A 328 12.70 -19.22 26.71
C PRO A 328 11.82 -19.88 27.78
N ALA A 329 11.68 -21.21 27.73
CA ALA A 329 10.84 -21.98 28.66
C ALA A 329 11.16 -21.73 30.15
N ALA A 330 12.31 -21.15 30.47
CA ALA A 330 12.72 -20.76 31.83
C ALA A 330 11.94 -19.55 32.43
N MET A 331 11.14 -18.82 31.65
CA MET A 331 10.41 -17.62 32.12
C MET A 331 8.87 -17.76 32.16
N ALA A 332 8.32 -18.94 31.91
CA ALA A 332 6.87 -19.20 31.92
C ALA A 332 6.29 -19.52 33.32
N GLY A 333 7.02 -19.24 34.40
CA GLY A 333 6.65 -19.59 35.77
C GLY A 333 6.67 -18.41 36.73
N ALA A 334 5.95 -17.33 36.45
CA ALA A 334 5.68 -16.27 37.44
C ALA A 334 4.41 -15.48 37.11
N GLY A 335 3.28 -16.16 36.98
CA GLY A 335 1.94 -15.56 36.90
C GLY A 335 1.14 -15.93 38.14
N ASN A 336 1.35 -15.20 39.25
CA ASN A 336 0.81 -15.52 40.56
C ASN A 336 -0.70 -15.23 40.65
N LYS A 337 -1.51 -16.25 40.97
CA LYS A 337 -2.87 -16.11 41.52
C LYS A 337 -2.77 -16.06 43.05
N VAL A 338 -3.59 -15.17 43.60
CA VAL A 338 -3.79 -14.79 45.00
C VAL A 338 -3.86 -15.96 46.00
N GLY A 339 -3.17 -15.83 47.13
CA GLY A 339 -3.37 -16.64 48.34
C GLY A 339 -2.67 -16.01 49.55
N ALA A 340 -3.45 -15.63 50.56
CA ALA A 340 -3.05 -14.86 51.74
C ALA A 340 -2.23 -15.65 52.79
N GLY A 341 -1.40 -14.94 53.56
CA GLY A 341 -0.81 -15.43 54.81
C GLY A 341 0.54 -14.78 55.15
N PRO A 342 0.66 -13.98 56.24
CA PRO A 342 1.89 -13.27 56.59
C PRO A 342 2.71 -14.03 57.64
N ALA A 343 4.05 -14.10 57.51
CA ALA A 343 4.99 -14.12 58.64
C ALA A 343 6.49 -14.12 58.22
N GLN A 344 7.19 -13.11 58.74
CA GLN A 344 8.53 -13.13 59.36
C GLN A 344 9.82 -13.46 58.57
N LYS A 345 10.62 -12.39 58.40
CA LYS A 345 12.03 -12.17 58.81
C LYS A 345 13.02 -13.36 58.73
N LYS A 346 14.08 -13.17 57.93
CA LYS A 346 15.48 -13.28 58.40
C LYS A 346 16.49 -12.47 57.56
N LYS A 347 17.19 -11.56 58.24
CA LYS A 347 18.53 -10.97 57.95
C LYS A 347 19.56 -12.10 57.76
N THR A 348 20.66 -12.05 56.98
CA THR A 348 21.85 -11.17 56.86
C THR A 348 22.77 -11.90 55.83
N GLY A 349 23.72 -11.34 55.09
CA GLY A 349 24.45 -10.07 55.04
C GLY A 349 25.20 -9.97 53.69
N ALA A 350 25.46 -8.76 53.18
CA ALA A 350 26.72 -8.01 53.32
C ALA A 350 27.77 -8.35 52.23
N GLY A 351 27.78 -7.49 51.20
CA GLY A 351 28.86 -7.29 50.23
C GLY A 351 28.61 -5.96 49.51
N GLN A 352 29.52 -5.00 49.69
CA GLN A 352 29.37 -3.56 49.40
C GLN A 352 29.37 -3.17 47.91
N PRO A 353 28.97 -1.92 47.58
CA PRO A 353 28.53 -1.47 46.26
C PRO A 353 29.67 -0.87 45.42
N GLN A 354 29.53 -0.96 44.09
CA GLN A 354 30.34 -0.19 43.16
C GLN A 354 29.45 0.86 42.46
N GLU A 355 29.70 2.13 42.78
CA GLU A 355 29.19 3.30 42.07
C GLU A 355 29.77 3.38 40.66
N THR A 356 28.91 3.68 39.67
CA THR A 356 29.29 4.51 38.52
C THR A 356 28.11 5.36 38.04
N LYS A 357 28.10 6.59 38.57
CA LYS A 357 27.85 7.90 37.95
C LYS A 357 26.70 8.11 36.94
N SER A 358 25.88 9.08 37.35
CA SER A 358 24.84 9.81 36.63
C SER A 358 25.28 10.41 35.29
N SER A 359 24.57 10.05 34.21
CA SER A 359 24.57 10.73 32.92
C SER A 359 23.51 11.84 32.92
N GLY A 360 23.72 12.88 33.72
CA GLY A 360 22.84 14.07 33.79
C GLY A 360 23.47 15.35 33.25
N THR A 361 24.79 15.34 33.02
CA THR A 361 25.57 16.56 32.77
C THR A 361 25.76 16.88 31.29
N ASN A 362 25.54 15.92 30.39
CA ASN A 362 25.76 16.10 28.94
C ASN A 362 24.60 16.83 28.23
N LEU A 363 23.38 16.79 28.76
CA LEU A 363 22.21 17.42 28.11
C LEU A 363 22.25 18.95 28.23
N PHE A 364 22.69 19.48 29.37
CA PHE A 364 22.75 20.93 29.61
C PHE A 364 23.90 21.61 28.84
N MET A 365 25.04 20.94 28.64
CA MET A 365 26.10 21.45 27.75
C MET A 365 25.68 21.44 26.28
N LEU A 366 24.95 20.41 25.82
CA LEU A 366 24.47 20.34 24.44
C LEU A 366 23.41 21.41 24.13
N MET A 367 22.50 21.68 25.08
CA MET A 367 21.53 22.77 24.93
C MET A 367 22.21 24.15 24.89
N GLY A 368 23.25 24.37 25.72
CA GLY A 368 24.02 25.62 25.71
C GLY A 368 24.74 25.86 24.39
N ALA A 369 25.37 24.81 23.82
CA ALA A 369 26.03 24.89 22.52
C ALA A 369 25.05 25.20 21.38
N PHE A 370 23.86 24.57 21.38
CA PHE A 370 22.85 24.77 20.34
C PHE A 370 22.27 26.19 20.34
N ILE A 371 21.98 26.75 21.51
CA ILE A 371 21.49 28.13 21.64
C ILE A 371 22.54 29.14 21.15
N THR A 372 23.82 28.89 21.43
CA THR A 372 24.91 29.79 21.01
C THR A 372 25.09 29.79 19.49
N ILE A 373 24.97 28.62 18.84
CA ILE A 373 25.05 28.50 17.38
C ILE A 373 23.88 29.21 16.69
N VAL A 374 22.67 29.08 17.21
CA VAL A 374 21.48 29.74 16.64
C VAL A 374 21.60 31.26 16.75
N ILE A 375 22.06 31.78 17.89
CA ILE A 375 22.23 33.23 18.08
C ILE A 375 23.33 33.78 17.16
N PHE A 376 24.45 33.07 17.01
CA PHE A 376 25.51 33.47 16.07
C PHE A 376 25.04 33.42 14.62
N GLY A 377 24.26 32.40 14.23
CA GLY A 377 23.70 32.29 12.88
C GLY A 377 22.75 33.45 12.56
N VAL A 378 21.91 33.86 13.51
CA VAL A 378 20.99 35.00 13.35
C VAL A 378 21.76 36.32 13.28
N LEU A 379 22.79 36.52 14.10
CA LEU A 379 23.62 37.73 14.06
C LEU A 379 24.38 37.89 12.74
N ILE A 380 24.93 36.80 12.20
CA ILE A 380 25.60 36.81 10.89
C ILE A 380 24.58 37.10 9.78
N PHE A 381 23.39 36.51 9.84
CA PHE A 381 22.34 36.76 8.86
C PHE A 381 21.88 38.22 8.84
N VAL A 382 21.74 38.84 10.01
CA VAL A 382 21.38 40.27 10.13
C VAL A 382 22.50 41.17 9.62
N MET A 383 23.78 40.84 9.86
CA MET A 383 24.91 41.61 9.34
C MET A 383 25.15 41.48 7.83
N VAL A 384 24.57 40.48 7.16
CA VAL A 384 24.73 40.28 5.71
C VAL A 384 23.57 40.91 4.92
N ILE A 385 22.45 41.22 5.58
CA ILE A 385 21.23 41.74 4.94
C ILE A 385 21.02 43.24 5.17
N LEU A 386 21.64 43.82 6.21
CA LEU A 386 21.79 45.27 6.43
C LEU A 386 23.14 45.73 5.90
#